data_AF-A0A259E6M1-F1
#
_entry.id   AF-A0A259E6M1-F1
#
_cell.length_a   1.000
_cell.length_b   1.000
_cell.length_c   1.000
_cell.angle_alpha   90.00
_cell.angle_beta   90.00
_cell.angle_gamma   90.00
#
_symmetry.space_group_name_H-M   'P 1'
#
loop_
_entity.id
_entity.type
_entity.pdbx_description
1 polymer ?
#
loop_
_entity_poly.entity_id
_entity_poly.type
_entity_poly.pdbx_seq_one_letter_code
_entity_poly.pdbx_strand_id
1 'polypeptide(L)' 'MNALRLTEGVPAALFEERTGLPLVVCAAALEKARARGLLLPGATRLQPSVHGQHFLNDLLELFLA' A
#
# COMPACT_ATOMS: atom_id res chain seq x y z
N MET A 1 6.85 -11.86 -2.70
CA MET A 1 5.92 -11.65 -1.57
C MET A 1 5.57 -10.17 -1.55
N ASN A 2 4.30 -9.78 -1.67
CA ASN A 2 3.93 -8.36 -1.80
C ASN A 2 4.11 -7.66 -0.46
N ALA A 3 4.68 -6.46 -0.46
CA ALA A 3 4.90 -5.65 0.74
C ALA A 3 3.60 -5.42 1.56
N LEU A 4 2.47 -5.32 0.87
CA LEU A 4 1.14 -5.15 1.47
C LEU A 4 0.59 -6.43 2.13
N ARG A 5 1.19 -7.61 1.88
CA ARG A 5 0.84 -8.86 2.59
C ARG A 5 1.43 -8.93 3.99
N LEU A 6 2.31 -7.99 4.37
CA LEU A 6 2.83 -7.89 5.72
C LEU A 6 1.82 -7.14 6.57
N THR A 7 1.21 -7.83 7.53
CA THR A 7 0.20 -7.28 8.45
C THR A 7 0.68 -6.03 9.18
N GLU A 8 1.96 -6.00 9.51
CA GLU A 8 2.59 -4.84 10.15
C GLU A 8 2.80 -3.69 9.16
N GLY A 9 2.78 -3.94 7.86
CA GLY A 9 3.11 -2.96 6.82
C GLY A 9 4.60 -2.67 6.73
N VAL A 10 5.00 -2.06 5.62
CA VAL A 10 6.40 -1.73 5.33
C VAL A 10 6.66 -0.23 5.36
N PRO A 11 7.88 0.21 5.68
CA PRO A 11 8.27 1.60 5.43
C PRO A 11 8.09 1.96 3.96
N ALA A 12 7.54 3.15 3.71
CA ALA A 12 7.39 3.71 2.37
C ALA A 12 8.71 3.75 1.59
N ALA A 13 9.82 4.08 2.27
CA ALA A 13 11.16 4.12 1.68
C ALA A 13 11.62 2.76 1.11
N LEU A 14 11.14 1.64 1.67
CA LEU A 14 11.48 0.31 1.17
C LEU A 14 10.92 0.08 -0.24
N PHE A 15 9.80 0.73 -0.60
CA PHE A 15 9.27 0.66 -1.96
C PHE A 15 10.27 1.26 -2.96
N GLU A 16 10.80 2.44 -2.66
CA GLU A 16 11.78 3.11 -3.50
C GLU A 16 13.09 2.32 -3.57
N GLU A 17 13.56 1.79 -2.44
CA GLU A 17 14.77 0.95 -2.37
C GLU A 17 14.65 -0.34 -3.21
N ARG A 18 13.46 -0.94 -3.26
CA ARG A 18 13.24 -2.24 -3.93
C ARG A 18 12.87 -2.13 -5.39
N THR A 19 12.21 -1.05 -5.79
CA THR A 19 11.74 -0.85 -7.17
C THR A 19 12.59 0.15 -7.95
N GLY A 20 13.36 1.00 -7.27
CA GLY A 20 14.04 2.15 -7.87
C GLY A 20 13.09 3.26 -8.34
N LEU A 21 11.78 3.13 -8.07
CA LEU A 21 10.75 4.10 -8.46
C LEU A 21 10.31 4.91 -7.24
N PRO A 22 10.05 6.22 -7.41
CA PRO A 22 9.55 7.04 -6.32
C PRO A 22 8.12 6.64 -5.95
N LEU A 23 7.76 6.75 -4.67
CA LEU A 23 6.45 6.35 -4.16
C LEU A 23 5.28 7.11 -4.83
N VAL A 24 5.56 8.31 -5.36
CA VAL A 24 4.59 9.15 -6.06
C VAL A 24 3.92 8.44 -7.25
N VAL A 25 4.62 7.48 -7.88
CA VAL A 25 4.04 6.67 -8.98
C VAL A 25 2.80 5.91 -8.50
N CYS A 26 2.80 5.48 -7.24
CA CYS A 26 1.67 4.79 -6.61
C CYS A 26 0.73 5.72 -5.84
N ALA A 27 0.93 7.05 -5.86
CA ALA A 27 0.15 7.99 -5.06
C ALA A 27 -1.36 7.87 -5.33
N ALA A 28 -1.76 7.76 -6.59
CA ALA A 28 -3.17 7.60 -6.96
C ALA A 28 -3.79 6.31 -6.40
N ALA A 29 -3.05 5.20 -6.45
CA ALA A 29 -3.49 3.92 -5.88
C ALA A 29 -3.57 3.98 -4.35
N LEU A 30 -2.59 4.60 -3.71
CA LEU A 30 -2.54 4.81 -2.25
C LEU A 30 -3.71 5.67 -1.77
N GLU A 31 -4.01 6.78 -2.46
CA GLU A 31 -5.15 7.62 -2.11
C GLU A 31 -6.48 6.90 -2.29
N LYS A 32 -6.66 6.13 -3.38
CA LYS A 32 -7.85 5.27 -3.56
C LYS A 32 -7.98 4.24 -2.45
N ALA A 33 -6.88 3.59 -2.08
CA ALA A 33 -6.87 2.59 -1.01
C ALA A 33 -7.20 3.21 0.37
N ARG A 34 -6.70 4.42 0.65
CA ARG A 34 -7.05 5.18 1.86
C ARG A 34 -8.52 5.62 1.86
N ALA A 35 -9.01 6.15 0.74
CA ALA A 35 -10.42 6.55 0.59
C ALA A 35 -11.38 5.37 0.77
N ARG A 36 -10.98 4.16 0.37
CA ARG A 36 -11.72 2.91 0.60
C ARG A 36 -11.51 2.30 1.99
N GLY A 37 -10.72 2.94 2.87
CA GLY A 37 -10.41 2.44 4.20
C GLY A 37 -9.55 1.17 4.22
N LEU A 38 -8.87 0.83 3.12
CA LEU A 38 -8.03 -0.37 2.98
C LEU A 38 -6.61 -0.16 3.51
N LEU A 39 -6.11 1.08 3.50
CA LEU A 39 -4.81 1.45 4.08
C LEU A 39 -5.01 2.37 5.29
N LEU A 40 -4.11 2.22 6.26
CA LEU A 40 -4.02 3.18 7.35
C LEU A 40 -3.49 4.54 6.84
N PRO A 41 -3.91 5.66 7.44
CA PRO A 41 -3.36 6.97 7.12
C PRO A 41 -1.89 7.03 7.58
N GLY A 42 -1.00 7.38 6.66
CA GLY A 42 0.44 7.46 6.95
C GLY A 42 1.27 7.52 5.67
N ALA A 43 2.09 8.57 5.53
CA ALA A 43 2.96 8.74 4.37
C ALA A 43 4.26 7.93 4.46
N THR A 44 4.69 7.59 5.68
CA THR A 44 5.97 6.94 5.96
C THR A 44 5.89 5.42 6.02
N ARG A 45 4.68 4.85 6.12
CA ARG A 45 4.45 3.41 6.22
C ARG A 45 3.23 2.99 5.40
N LEU A 46 3.42 1.97 4.57
CA LEU A 46 2.37 1.32 3.79
C LEU A 46 1.84 0.14 4.59
N GLN A 47 0.72 0.34 5.28
CA GLN A 47 0.13 -0.67 6.15
C GLN A 47 -1.36 -0.87 5.83
N PRO A 48 -1.80 -2.11 5.55
CA PRO A 48 -3.22 -2.39 5.39
C PRO A 48 -3.94 -2.22 6.73
N SER A 49 -5.11 -1.60 6.69
CA SER A 49 -6.03 -1.59 7.84
C SER A 49 -6.55 -3.01 8.10
N VAL A 50 -7.23 -3.23 9.22
CA VAL A 50 -7.90 -4.51 9.49
C VAL A 50 -8.86 -4.87 8.35
N HIS A 51 -9.59 -3.87 7.83
CA HIS A 51 -10.46 -4.05 6.67
C HIS A 51 -9.65 -4.40 5.40
N GLY A 52 -8.56 -3.67 5.12
CA GLY A 52 -7.70 -3.95 3.97
C GLY A 52 -7.02 -5.33 4.00
N GLN A 53 -6.78 -5.88 5.20
CA GLN A 53 -6.25 -7.25 5.34
C GLN A 53 -7.27 -8.30 4.88
N HIS A 54 -8.55 -8.09 5.16
CA HIS A 54 -9.62 -8.96 4.67
C HIS A 54 -9.84 -8.83 3.15
N PHE A 55 -9.55 -7.65 2.59
CA PHE A 55 -9.70 -7.33 1.16
C PHE A 55 -8.34 -7.11 0.49
N LEU A 56 -7.39 -8.00 0.76
CA LEU A 56 -6.01 -7.80 0.32
C LEU A 56 -5.89 -7.89 -1.21
N ASN A 57 -6.72 -8.70 -1.85
CA ASN A 57 -6.75 -8.81 -3.31
C ASN A 57 -7.26 -7.51 -3.93
N ASP A 58 -8.39 -6.97 -3.46
CA ASP A 58 -8.90 -5.66 -3.89
C ASP A 58 -7.86 -4.54 -3.69
N LEU A 59 -7.14 -4.58 -2.57
CA LEU A 59 -6.07 -3.62 -2.29
C LEU A 59 -4.94 -3.76 -3.31
N LEU A 60 -4.52 -4.98 -3.64
CA LEU A 60 -3.43 -5.23 -4.59
C LEU A 60 -3.82 -4.88 -6.03
N GLU A 61 -5.07 -5.12 -6.42
CA GLU A 61 -5.59 -4.76 -7.75
C GLU A 61 -5.45 -3.26 -8.05
N LEU A 62 -5.51 -2.39 -7.02
CA LEU A 62 -5.29 -0.95 -7.18
C LEU A 62 -3.87 -0.59 -7.68
N PHE A 63 -2.90 -1.49 -7.55
CA PHE A 63 -1.50 -1.28 -7.94
C PHE A 63 -1.11 -2.02 -9.23
N LEU A 64 -2.02 -2.78 -9.86
CA LEU A 64 -1.75 -3.54 -11.08
C LEU A 64 -2.24 -2.83 -12.36
N ALA A 65 -2.86 -1.66 -12.23
CA ALA A 65 -3.42 -0.88 -13.33
C ALA A 65 -2.43 0.10 -13.96
#